data_AF-E3ZMA9-F1
#
_entry.id   AF-E3ZMA9-F1
#
_cell.length_a   1.000
_cell.length_b   1.000
_cell.length_c   1.000
_cell.angle_alpha   90.00
_cell.angle_beta   90.00
_cell.angle_gamma   90.00
#
_symmetry.space_group_name_H-M   'P 1'
#
loop_
_entity.id
_entity.type
_entity.pdbx_description
1 polymer ?
#
loop_
_entity_poly.entity_id
_entity_poly.type
_entity_poly.pdbx_seq_one_letter_code
_entity_poly.pdbx_strand_id
1 'polypeptide(L)'
;APKPEEKPISGELWYKVAQKKPNLGNPEPFFGHEEETNWQSFTVTCNGDKLLKRIERFTGNIPGSGALMTLKDSNWLMSTVVAAQPHFKAQDANTTIFWGYGLYPDRVGDFVKKPMKECTGEEILYELMCHLNWQDDWEEIKADIVNVIPCYMPYIDAQFEPRAMSDRPAVVPEGSTNFAMISQFVEIPQDMVFTEEYSVRAARIAVYTLLDIDKKICPVTPHNRNPKVLAKATQTMFR
;
A
#
# COMPACT_ATOMS: atom_id res chain seq x y z
N ALA A 1 -9.85 -11.57 -10.30
CA ALA A 1 -9.59 -10.21 -10.75
C ALA A 1 -9.13 -10.32 -12.19
N PRO A 2 -9.72 -9.54 -13.11
CA PRO A 2 -9.25 -9.53 -14.47
C PRO A 2 -7.80 -9.06 -14.50
N LYS A 3 -6.98 -9.70 -15.33
CA LYS A 3 -5.65 -9.17 -15.67
C LYS A 3 -5.85 -7.79 -16.32
N PRO A 4 -5.01 -6.78 -16.04
CA PRO A 4 -5.04 -5.52 -16.76
C PRO A 4 -4.91 -5.77 -18.26
N GLU A 5 -5.93 -5.35 -19.01
CA GLU A 5 -5.92 -5.45 -20.48
C GLU A 5 -5.15 -4.28 -21.11
N GLU A 6 -5.02 -3.17 -20.38
CA GLU A 6 -4.39 -1.93 -20.83
C GLU A 6 -3.25 -1.51 -19.89
N LYS A 7 -2.28 -0.78 -20.46
CA LYS A 7 -1.23 -0.11 -19.68
C LYS A 7 -1.87 0.92 -18.73
N PRO A 8 -1.26 1.21 -17.57
CA PRO A 8 -1.80 2.20 -16.66
C PRO A 8 -1.80 3.57 -17.34
N ILE A 9 -2.95 4.24 -17.39
CA ILE A 9 -3.13 5.54 -18.08
C ILE A 9 -2.07 6.57 -17.65
N SER A 10 -1.76 6.63 -16.34
CA SER A 10 -0.74 7.51 -15.78
C SER A 10 0.68 7.11 -16.21
N GLY A 11 0.98 5.81 -16.24
CA GLY A 11 2.25 5.29 -16.75
C GLY A 11 2.40 5.56 -18.25
N GLU A 12 1.34 5.37 -19.04
CA GLU A 12 1.33 5.65 -20.48
C GLU A 12 1.62 7.13 -20.79
N LEU A 13 1.05 8.04 -19.99
CA LEU A 13 1.40 9.46 -20.06
C LEU A 13 2.90 9.66 -19.83
N TRP A 14 3.49 9.01 -18.83
CA TRP A 14 4.92 9.09 -18.58
C TRP A 14 5.75 8.52 -19.74
N TYR A 15 5.39 7.37 -20.33
CA TYR A 15 6.06 6.84 -21.53
C TYR A 15 6.07 7.87 -22.66
N LYS A 16 4.91 8.49 -22.93
CA LYS A 16 4.77 9.50 -23.98
C LYS A 16 5.62 10.74 -23.69
N VAL A 17 5.70 11.18 -22.44
CA VAL A 17 6.51 12.33 -22.01
C VAL A 17 8.01 12.01 -22.13
N ALA A 18 8.45 10.83 -21.68
CA ALA A 18 9.84 10.38 -21.73
C ALA A 18 10.39 10.28 -23.16
N GLN A 19 9.53 10.00 -24.14
CA GLN A 19 9.92 9.98 -25.56
C GLN A 19 10.14 11.38 -26.17
N LYS A 20 9.68 12.46 -25.54
CA LYS A 20 9.77 13.82 -26.12
C LYS A 20 11.12 14.48 -25.85
N LYS A 21 11.76 14.17 -24.73
CA LYS A 21 13.03 14.77 -24.29
C LYS A 21 13.83 13.78 -23.45
N PRO A 22 15.18 13.83 -23.52
CA PRO A 22 16.02 13.06 -22.61
C PRO A 22 15.83 13.50 -21.15
N ASN A 23 16.30 12.68 -20.22
CA ASN A 23 16.31 12.95 -18.77
C ASN A 23 14.93 13.07 -18.10
N LEU A 24 13.87 12.58 -18.76
CA LEU A 24 12.52 12.49 -18.20
C LEU A 24 12.21 11.10 -17.62
N GLY A 25 13.24 10.31 -17.34
CA GLY A 25 13.13 8.98 -16.73
C GLY A 25 12.72 7.87 -17.69
N ASN A 26 12.53 6.69 -17.14
CA ASN A 26 12.13 5.47 -17.82
C ASN A 26 11.04 4.76 -16.99
N PRO A 27 9.77 4.78 -17.42
CA PRO A 27 8.68 4.09 -16.73
C PRO A 27 8.74 2.56 -16.81
N GLU A 28 9.53 1.97 -17.71
CA GLU A 28 9.50 0.52 -17.99
C GLU A 28 9.71 -0.37 -16.76
N PRO A 29 10.73 -0.14 -15.91
CA PRO A 29 10.97 -1.01 -14.75
C PRO A 29 9.80 -1.03 -13.78
N PHE A 30 9.02 0.05 -13.70
CA PHE A 30 7.94 0.20 -12.71
C PHE A 30 6.60 -0.38 -13.18
N PHE A 31 6.35 -0.38 -14.49
CA PHE A 31 5.03 -0.71 -15.06
C PHE A 31 5.06 -1.87 -16.06
N GLY A 32 6.22 -2.46 -16.32
CA GLY A 32 6.41 -3.62 -17.20
C GLY A 32 6.18 -4.97 -16.53
N HIS A 33 6.26 -5.04 -15.19
CA HIS A 33 6.29 -6.28 -14.41
C HIS A 33 5.16 -6.31 -13.37
N GLU A 34 3.93 -6.54 -13.83
CA GLU A 34 2.76 -6.64 -12.94
C GLU A 34 2.96 -7.72 -11.88
N GLU A 35 3.51 -8.87 -12.27
CA GLU A 35 3.74 -10.03 -11.42
C GLU A 35 4.63 -9.75 -10.20
N GLU A 36 5.48 -8.72 -10.27
CA GLU A 36 6.39 -8.31 -9.19
C GLU A 36 5.79 -7.20 -8.31
N THR A 37 4.79 -6.48 -8.82
CA THR A 37 4.30 -5.22 -8.24
C THR A 37 2.86 -5.29 -7.73
N ASN A 38 2.19 -6.43 -7.94
CA ASN A 38 0.79 -6.62 -7.58
C ASN A 38 0.62 -7.20 -6.18
N TRP A 39 -0.48 -6.79 -5.53
CA TRP A 39 -1.09 -7.54 -4.43
C TRP A 39 -2.59 -7.25 -4.39
N GLN A 40 -3.32 -8.03 -3.60
CA GLN A 40 -4.77 -7.90 -3.49
C GLN A 40 -5.19 -7.50 -2.09
N SER A 41 -5.98 -6.45 -2.00
CA SER A 41 -6.63 -6.03 -0.76
C SER A 41 -8.08 -6.47 -0.71
N PHE A 42 -8.69 -6.34 0.46
CA PHE A 42 -10.12 -6.48 0.67
C PHE A 42 -10.57 -5.61 1.84
N THR A 43 -11.78 -5.06 1.71
CA THR A 43 -12.44 -4.33 2.80
C THR A 43 -13.67 -5.10 3.25
N VAL A 44 -13.78 -5.36 4.55
CA VAL A 44 -14.91 -6.04 5.16
C VAL A 44 -15.77 -5.00 5.87
N THR A 45 -17.06 -4.99 5.56
CA THR A 45 -18.06 -4.18 6.26
C THR A 45 -19.01 -5.11 6.98
N CYS A 46 -19.15 -4.90 8.29
CA CYS A 46 -20.02 -5.67 9.17
C CYS A 46 -21.15 -4.79 9.69
N ASN A 47 -22.31 -5.40 9.91
CA ASN A 47 -23.35 -4.87 10.76
C ASN A 47 -23.00 -5.17 12.22
N GLY A 48 -23.13 -4.18 13.08
CA GLY A 48 -22.66 -4.23 14.46
C GLY A 48 -21.14 -4.34 14.59
N ASP A 49 -20.69 -4.77 15.77
CA ASP A 49 -19.27 -4.81 16.14
C ASP A 49 -18.80 -6.20 16.64
N LYS A 50 -19.63 -7.24 16.48
CA LYS A 50 -19.34 -8.58 17.05
C LYS A 50 -18.02 -9.15 16.54
N LEU A 51 -17.83 -9.16 15.22
CA LEU A 51 -16.59 -9.67 14.61
C LEU A 51 -15.39 -8.80 15.00
N LEU A 52 -15.53 -7.47 14.98
CA LEU A 52 -14.45 -6.56 15.38
C LEU A 52 -14.02 -6.78 16.84
N LYS A 53 -14.98 -6.90 17.76
CA LYS A 53 -14.71 -7.21 19.19
C LYS A 53 -14.07 -8.59 19.36
N ARG A 54 -14.40 -9.57 18.51
CA ARG A 54 -13.75 -10.88 18.51
C ARG A 54 -12.29 -10.75 18.08
N ILE A 55 -11.99 -9.98 17.02
CA ILE A 55 -10.63 -9.68 16.56
C ILE A 55 -9.84 -8.90 17.62
N GLU A 56 -10.44 -7.89 18.24
CA GLU A 56 -9.82 -7.12 19.33
C GLU A 56 -9.45 -8.03 20.51
N ARG A 57 -10.37 -8.89 20.97
CA ARG A 57 -10.08 -9.84 22.05
C ARG A 57 -8.99 -10.85 21.70
N PHE A 58 -8.95 -11.29 20.45
CA PHE A 58 -7.94 -12.25 19.97
C PHE A 58 -6.55 -11.62 19.86
N THR A 59 -6.47 -10.41 19.33
CA THR A 59 -5.19 -9.72 19.05
C THR A 59 -4.67 -8.91 20.22
N GLY A 60 -5.54 -8.49 21.14
CA GLY A 60 -5.24 -7.49 22.16
C GLY A 60 -5.11 -6.06 21.60
N ASN A 61 -5.36 -5.86 20.31
CA ASN A 61 -5.25 -4.57 19.65
C ASN A 61 -6.60 -3.84 19.66
N ILE A 62 -6.64 -2.71 20.38
CA ILE A 62 -7.76 -1.79 20.30
C ILE A 62 -7.82 -1.21 18.87
N PRO A 63 -9.01 -1.10 18.25
CA PRO A 63 -9.15 -0.47 16.93
C PRO A 63 -8.42 0.87 16.82
N GLY A 64 -7.50 0.97 15.85
CA GLY A 64 -6.69 2.16 15.61
C GLY A 64 -5.45 2.34 16.48
N SER A 65 -5.21 1.48 17.49
CA SER A 65 -3.97 1.51 18.28
C SER A 65 -2.93 0.51 17.78
N GLY A 66 -3.38 -0.59 17.17
CA GLY A 66 -2.51 -1.64 16.64
C GLY A 66 -2.03 -1.35 15.21
N ALA A 67 -0.89 -1.94 14.86
CA ALA A 67 -0.49 -2.11 13.46
C ALA A 67 -1.26 -3.29 12.84
N LEU A 68 -0.80 -3.73 11.67
CA LEU A 68 -1.33 -4.93 11.01
C LEU A 68 -1.01 -6.23 11.78
N MET A 69 -1.92 -7.20 11.74
CA MET A 69 -1.71 -8.59 12.15
C MET A 69 -1.40 -9.43 10.90
N THR A 70 -0.25 -10.09 10.86
CA THR A 70 0.17 -10.95 9.75
C THR A 70 0.01 -12.43 10.08
N LEU A 71 -0.64 -13.16 9.17
CA LEU A 71 -0.71 -14.62 9.15
C LEU A 71 0.51 -15.16 8.39
N LYS A 72 1.64 -15.28 9.10
CA LYS A 72 2.95 -15.60 8.53
C LYS A 72 3.01 -16.93 7.76
N ASP A 73 2.17 -17.89 8.14
CA ASP A 73 2.13 -19.25 7.57
C ASP A 73 1.01 -19.39 6.51
N SER A 74 0.30 -18.30 6.18
CA SER A 74 -0.70 -18.29 5.12
C SER A 74 -0.04 -18.31 3.74
N ASN A 75 -0.55 -19.13 2.82
CA ASN A 75 -0.07 -19.17 1.43
C ASN A 75 -0.18 -17.81 0.74
N TRP A 76 -1.19 -17.00 1.08
CA TRP A 76 -1.35 -15.65 0.54
C TRP A 76 -0.50 -14.60 1.25
N LEU A 77 0.18 -14.97 2.35
CA LEU A 77 0.84 -14.06 3.30
C LEU A 77 -0.09 -12.91 3.69
N MET A 78 -1.26 -13.30 4.20
CA MET A 78 -2.35 -12.38 4.50
C MET A 78 -2.05 -11.53 5.73
N SER A 79 -2.40 -10.25 5.70
CA SER A 79 -2.41 -9.39 6.88
C SER A 79 -3.72 -8.60 6.97
N THR A 80 -4.12 -8.24 8.19
CA THR A 80 -5.33 -7.45 8.46
C THR A 80 -5.03 -6.29 9.40
N VAL A 81 -5.80 -5.22 9.29
CA VAL A 81 -5.73 -4.04 10.17
C VAL A 81 -7.13 -3.58 10.52
N VAL A 82 -7.32 -3.27 11.80
CA VAL A 82 -8.55 -2.68 12.31
C VAL A 82 -8.25 -1.23 12.66
N ALA A 83 -8.67 -0.32 11.80
CA ALA A 83 -8.56 1.12 12.05
C ALA A 83 -9.55 1.58 13.13
N ALA A 84 -9.31 2.78 13.67
CA ALA A 84 -10.27 3.43 14.57
C ALA A 84 -11.64 3.53 13.89
N GLN A 85 -12.71 3.29 14.66
CA GLN A 85 -14.08 3.34 14.19
C GLN A 85 -14.77 4.63 14.69
N PRO A 86 -15.63 5.27 13.88
CA PRO A 86 -15.84 4.99 12.46
C PRO A 86 -14.60 5.38 11.63
N HIS A 87 -14.28 4.58 10.62
CA HIS A 87 -13.16 4.89 9.73
C HIS A 87 -13.56 5.91 8.67
N PHE A 88 -14.80 5.83 8.17
CA PHE A 88 -15.34 6.81 7.23
C PHE A 88 -16.27 7.80 7.95
N LYS A 89 -16.20 9.08 7.58
CA LYS A 89 -17.09 10.12 8.13
C LYS A 89 -18.58 9.81 7.91
N ALA A 90 -18.91 9.15 6.81
CA ALA A 90 -20.27 8.76 6.45
C ALA A 90 -20.59 7.28 6.78
N GLN A 91 -19.73 6.61 7.56
CA GLN A 91 -20.00 5.25 8.02
C GLN A 91 -21.23 5.24 8.94
N ASP A 92 -22.13 4.30 8.73
CA ASP A 92 -23.30 4.14 9.61
C ASP A 92 -22.84 3.76 11.01
N ALA A 93 -23.46 4.36 12.04
CA ALA A 93 -23.05 4.17 13.44
C ALA A 93 -23.18 2.72 13.92
N ASN A 94 -24.05 1.93 13.30
CA ASN A 94 -24.23 0.51 13.58
C ASN A 94 -23.38 -0.38 12.67
N THR A 95 -22.41 0.16 11.93
CA THR A 95 -21.51 -0.64 11.10
C THR A 95 -20.07 -0.51 11.55
N THR A 96 -19.31 -1.58 11.37
CA THR A 96 -17.86 -1.58 11.57
C THR A 96 -17.15 -2.06 10.32
N ILE A 97 -15.91 -1.62 10.16
CA ILE A 97 -15.07 -2.04 9.04
C ILE A 97 -13.70 -2.51 9.50
N PHE A 98 -13.09 -3.37 8.70
CA PHE A 98 -11.65 -3.58 8.74
C PHE A 98 -11.12 -3.87 7.34
N TRP A 99 -9.80 -3.77 7.19
CA TRP A 99 -9.13 -3.95 5.92
C TRP A 99 -8.10 -5.06 6.03
N GLY A 100 -7.84 -5.75 4.93
CA GLY A 100 -6.77 -6.72 4.83
C GLY A 100 -6.21 -6.83 3.42
N TYR A 101 -5.13 -7.57 3.30
CA TYR A 101 -4.48 -7.84 2.04
C TYR A 101 -3.71 -9.16 2.04
N GLY A 102 -3.40 -9.69 0.87
CA GLY A 102 -2.46 -10.78 0.66
C GLY A 102 -1.42 -10.40 -0.39
N LEU A 103 -0.14 -10.68 -0.08
CA LEU A 103 1.00 -10.37 -0.94
C LEU A 103 1.16 -11.33 -2.12
N TYR A 104 0.53 -12.51 -2.06
CA TYR A 104 0.69 -13.53 -3.10
C TYR A 104 -0.65 -13.92 -3.73
N PRO A 105 -1.26 -13.04 -4.53
CA PRO A 105 -2.63 -13.24 -4.99
C PRO A 105 -2.79 -14.37 -6.03
N ASP A 106 -1.68 -14.82 -6.65
CA ASP A 106 -1.62 -15.97 -7.54
C ASP A 106 -1.53 -17.32 -6.83
N ARG A 107 -1.19 -17.35 -5.53
CA ARG A 107 -1.03 -18.61 -4.79
C ARG A 107 -2.38 -19.17 -4.38
N VAL A 108 -2.49 -20.49 -4.39
CA VAL A 108 -3.68 -21.21 -3.93
C VAL A 108 -3.81 -21.08 -2.41
N GLY A 109 -5.01 -20.75 -1.92
CA GLY A 109 -5.28 -20.63 -0.48
C GLY A 109 -5.14 -21.95 0.28
N ASP A 110 -4.96 -21.83 1.60
CA ASP A 110 -4.80 -22.97 2.49
C ASP A 110 -6.11 -23.71 2.70
N PHE A 111 -7.24 -23.01 2.71
CA PHE A 111 -8.57 -23.59 2.91
C PHE A 111 -9.44 -23.41 1.67
N VAL A 112 -9.46 -22.21 1.10
CA VAL A 112 -10.05 -21.94 -0.21
C VAL A 112 -9.05 -22.33 -1.28
N LYS A 113 -9.29 -23.48 -1.94
CA LYS A 113 -8.40 -24.09 -2.93
C LYS A 113 -8.42 -23.37 -4.30
N LYS A 114 -8.30 -22.05 -4.27
CA LYS A 114 -8.19 -21.16 -5.43
C LYS A 114 -7.11 -20.10 -5.21
N PRO A 115 -6.51 -19.55 -6.27
CA PRO A 115 -5.75 -18.31 -6.19
C PRO A 115 -6.58 -17.20 -5.55
N MET A 116 -6.00 -16.37 -4.67
CA MET A 116 -6.72 -15.27 -4.01
C MET A 116 -7.41 -14.35 -5.02
N LYS A 117 -6.77 -14.10 -6.17
CA LYS A 117 -7.37 -13.29 -7.23
C LYS A 117 -8.63 -13.89 -7.84
N GLU A 118 -8.81 -15.20 -7.76
CA GLU A 118 -10.01 -15.90 -8.26
C GLU A 118 -11.08 -16.07 -7.18
N CYS A 119 -10.83 -15.58 -5.96
CA CYS A 119 -11.76 -15.62 -4.86
C CYS A 119 -12.73 -14.44 -4.88
N THR A 120 -13.98 -14.72 -4.54
CA THR A 120 -14.96 -13.73 -4.11
C THR A 120 -14.56 -13.13 -2.77
N GLY A 121 -15.17 -12.00 -2.40
CA GLY A 121 -14.94 -11.42 -1.08
C GLY A 121 -15.33 -12.36 0.07
N GLU A 122 -16.42 -13.10 -0.09
CA GLU A 122 -16.86 -14.10 0.90
C GLU A 122 -15.79 -15.19 1.11
N GLU A 123 -15.24 -15.73 0.03
CA GLU A 123 -14.19 -16.76 0.11
C GLU A 123 -12.89 -16.21 0.73
N ILE A 124 -12.52 -14.96 0.46
CA ILE A 124 -11.34 -14.34 1.10
C ILE A 124 -11.57 -14.20 2.60
N LEU A 125 -12.77 -13.78 3.01
CA LEU A 125 -13.10 -13.69 4.43
C LEU A 125 -13.14 -15.07 5.09
N TYR A 126 -13.69 -16.09 4.42
CA TYR A 126 -13.71 -17.46 4.92
C TYR A 126 -12.28 -18.01 5.13
N GLU A 127 -11.37 -17.80 4.17
CA GLU A 127 -9.95 -18.15 4.33
C GLU A 127 -9.37 -17.50 5.60
N LEU A 128 -9.61 -16.20 5.83
CA LEU A 128 -9.19 -15.51 7.04
C LEU A 128 -9.77 -16.15 8.31
N MET A 129 -11.08 -16.48 8.32
CA MET A 129 -11.71 -17.13 9.49
C MET A 129 -11.10 -18.50 9.77
N CYS A 130 -10.76 -19.28 8.75
CA CYS A 130 -10.08 -20.57 8.91
C CYS A 130 -8.68 -20.42 9.52
N HIS A 131 -7.88 -19.43 9.08
CA HIS A 131 -6.57 -19.14 9.69
C HIS A 131 -6.67 -18.74 11.16
N LEU A 132 -7.82 -18.17 11.57
CA LEU A 132 -8.11 -17.81 12.96
C LEU A 132 -8.77 -18.95 13.75
N ASN A 133 -8.97 -20.12 13.14
CA ASN A 133 -9.72 -21.27 13.69
C ASN A 133 -11.18 -20.94 14.05
N TRP A 134 -11.85 -20.11 13.25
CA TRP A 134 -13.24 -19.66 13.46
C TRP A 134 -14.23 -20.20 12.41
N GLN A 135 -13.82 -21.19 11.61
CA GLN A 135 -14.65 -21.78 10.56
C GLN A 135 -15.94 -22.44 11.08
N ASP A 136 -15.93 -22.97 12.30
CA ASP A 136 -17.10 -23.61 12.89
C ASP A 136 -18.23 -22.60 13.21
N ASP A 137 -17.86 -21.31 13.37
CA ASP A 137 -18.80 -20.21 13.62
C ASP A 137 -19.15 -19.44 12.33
N TRP A 138 -18.81 -19.99 11.16
CA TRP A 138 -18.89 -19.26 9.89
C TRP A 138 -20.27 -18.68 9.59
N GLU A 139 -21.33 -19.47 9.76
CA GLU A 139 -22.70 -19.01 9.49
C GLU A 139 -23.12 -17.85 10.41
N GLU A 140 -22.69 -17.85 11.68
CA GLU A 140 -22.94 -16.75 12.60
C GLU A 140 -22.17 -15.50 12.17
N ILE A 141 -20.88 -15.65 11.84
CA ILE A 141 -20.03 -14.54 11.42
C ILE A 141 -20.59 -13.92 10.13
N LYS A 142 -20.89 -14.76 9.13
CA LYS A 142 -21.40 -14.36 7.81
C LYS A 142 -22.73 -13.63 7.91
N ALA A 143 -23.60 -13.97 8.86
CA ALA A 143 -24.89 -13.32 9.05
C ALA A 143 -24.79 -11.80 9.33
N ASP A 144 -23.69 -11.37 9.96
CA ASP A 144 -23.43 -9.95 10.26
C ASP A 144 -22.58 -9.27 9.17
N ILE A 145 -22.17 -9.95 8.09
CA ILE A 145 -21.37 -9.35 7.01
C ILE A 145 -22.27 -8.64 6.01
N VAL A 146 -22.08 -7.33 5.86
CA VAL A 146 -22.78 -6.53 4.86
C VAL A 146 -22.14 -6.75 3.48
N ASN A 147 -20.81 -6.64 3.41
CA ASN A 147 -20.07 -6.86 2.16
C ASN A 147 -18.59 -7.13 2.42
N VAL A 148 -17.96 -7.83 1.48
CA VAL A 148 -16.51 -7.93 1.37
C VAL A 148 -16.11 -7.55 -0.04
N ILE A 149 -15.39 -6.44 -0.18
CA ILE A 149 -15.01 -5.89 -1.48
C ILE A 149 -13.52 -6.18 -1.71
N PRO A 150 -13.16 -7.17 -2.56
CA PRO A 150 -11.78 -7.36 -2.98
C PRO A 150 -11.36 -6.26 -3.97
N CYS A 151 -10.09 -5.86 -3.91
CA CYS A 151 -9.48 -4.90 -4.82
C CYS A 151 -8.09 -5.39 -5.20
N TYR A 152 -7.98 -5.87 -6.45
CA TYR A 152 -6.69 -6.23 -7.06
C TYR A 152 -6.02 -4.99 -7.60
N MET A 153 -4.74 -4.81 -7.27
CA MET A 153 -3.99 -3.62 -7.63
C MET A 153 -2.70 -4.05 -8.33
N PRO A 154 -2.63 -3.91 -9.67
CA PRO A 154 -1.51 -4.44 -10.45
C PRO A 154 -0.16 -3.75 -10.21
N TYR A 155 -0.18 -2.47 -9.79
CA TYR A 155 1.00 -1.59 -9.73
C TYR A 155 1.19 -0.98 -8.34
N ILE A 156 0.66 -1.64 -7.32
CA ILE A 156 0.61 -1.08 -5.96
C ILE A 156 2.00 -0.98 -5.30
N ASP A 157 2.90 -1.90 -5.64
CA ASP A 157 4.29 -1.88 -5.21
C ASP A 157 5.25 -1.42 -6.31
N ALA A 158 4.72 -0.86 -7.42
CA ALA A 158 5.52 -0.42 -8.57
C ALA A 158 6.69 0.48 -8.21
N GLN A 159 6.54 1.36 -7.21
CA GLN A 159 7.65 2.25 -6.76
C GLN A 159 8.82 1.53 -6.09
N PHE A 160 8.70 0.24 -5.76
CA PHE A 160 9.74 -0.57 -5.16
C PHE A 160 10.54 -1.41 -6.15
N GLU A 161 10.16 -1.38 -7.44
CA GLU A 161 10.88 -2.12 -8.48
C GLU A 161 12.38 -1.78 -8.52
N PRO A 162 13.22 -2.78 -8.84
CA PRO A 162 14.64 -2.55 -9.13
C PRO A 162 14.78 -1.47 -10.20
N ARG A 163 15.56 -0.43 -9.91
CA ARG A 163 15.72 0.72 -10.80
C ARG A 163 17.16 1.21 -10.86
N ALA A 164 17.54 1.76 -11.99
CA ALA A 164 18.70 2.63 -12.14
C ALA A 164 18.37 4.05 -11.64
N MET A 165 19.41 4.80 -11.27
CA MET A 165 19.27 6.22 -10.88
C MET A 165 18.69 7.09 -12.00
N SER A 166 18.83 6.66 -13.26
CA SER A 166 18.28 7.35 -14.44
C SER A 166 16.80 7.10 -14.67
N ASP A 167 16.19 6.10 -14.03
CA ASP A 167 14.82 5.70 -14.33
C ASP A 167 13.79 6.67 -13.76
N ARG A 168 14.13 7.39 -12.69
CA ARG A 168 13.29 8.47 -12.15
C ARG A 168 13.83 9.83 -12.56
N PRO A 169 13.02 10.74 -13.11
CA PRO A 169 13.45 12.09 -13.42
C PRO A 169 13.55 12.94 -12.15
N ALA A 170 14.32 14.02 -12.20
CA ALA A 170 14.23 15.06 -11.18
C ALA A 170 12.82 15.67 -11.15
N VAL A 171 12.37 16.13 -9.97
CA VAL A 171 11.07 16.83 -9.81
C VAL A 171 10.92 17.97 -10.80
N VAL A 172 11.95 18.82 -10.92
CA VAL A 172 12.07 19.83 -11.96
C VAL A 172 13.25 19.43 -12.84
N PRO A 173 12.99 18.91 -14.07
CA PRO A 173 14.06 18.51 -14.97
C PRO A 173 15.02 19.68 -15.27
N GLU A 174 16.29 19.38 -15.47
CA GLU A 174 17.30 20.39 -15.79
C GLU A 174 16.90 21.19 -17.04
N GLY A 175 17.01 22.53 -16.94
CA GLY A 175 16.63 23.45 -18.01
C GLY A 175 15.12 23.68 -18.16
N SER A 176 14.27 23.05 -17.34
CA SER A 176 12.84 23.33 -17.31
C SER A 176 12.56 24.71 -16.70
N THR A 177 11.72 25.50 -17.37
CA THR A 177 11.28 26.83 -16.89
C THR A 177 9.83 26.84 -16.43
N ASN A 178 9.02 25.85 -16.83
CA ASN A 178 7.57 25.83 -16.61
C ASN A 178 6.98 24.42 -16.46
N PHE A 179 7.83 23.40 -16.27
CA PHE A 179 7.41 22.00 -16.19
C PHE A 179 8.02 21.29 -14.98
N ALA A 180 7.21 20.51 -14.28
CA ALA A 180 7.64 19.65 -13.19
C ALA A 180 6.84 18.33 -13.21
N MET A 181 7.45 17.29 -12.66
CA MET A 181 6.82 15.99 -12.41
C MET A 181 6.66 15.81 -10.91
N ILE A 182 5.48 15.39 -10.47
CA ILE A 182 5.14 15.21 -9.06
C ILE A 182 4.48 13.85 -8.91
N SER A 183 5.22 12.90 -8.32
CA SER A 183 4.73 11.55 -8.05
C SER A 183 5.68 10.85 -7.07
N GLN A 184 5.42 9.58 -6.75
CA GLN A 184 6.40 8.72 -6.08
C GLN A 184 7.46 8.14 -7.04
N PHE A 185 7.39 8.49 -8.32
CA PHE A 185 8.29 8.02 -9.38
C PHE A 185 9.27 9.11 -9.86
N VAL A 186 9.42 10.20 -9.11
CA VAL A 186 10.49 11.21 -9.32
C VAL A 186 11.63 10.97 -8.35
N GLU A 187 12.80 11.53 -8.65
CA GLU A 187 13.99 11.39 -7.84
C GLU A 187 14.08 12.50 -6.79
N ILE A 188 14.03 12.08 -5.53
CA ILE A 188 14.30 12.92 -4.35
C ILE A 188 15.30 12.17 -3.48
N PRO A 189 16.49 12.74 -3.24
CA PRO A 189 17.51 12.09 -2.42
C PRO A 189 17.05 11.86 -0.98
N GLN A 190 17.47 10.73 -0.39
CA GLN A 190 17.33 10.38 1.04
C GLN A 190 15.91 10.14 1.54
N ASP A 191 14.87 10.48 0.77
CA ASP A 191 13.48 10.27 1.16
C ASP A 191 12.95 8.90 0.65
N MET A 192 11.85 8.42 1.25
CA MET A 192 11.29 7.09 1.02
C MET A 192 9.96 7.17 0.27
N VAL A 193 9.87 6.51 -0.89
CA VAL A 193 8.62 6.28 -1.62
C VAL A 193 7.66 5.39 -0.81
N PHE A 194 6.41 5.21 -1.25
CA PHE A 194 5.33 4.61 -0.45
C PHE A 194 4.90 5.45 0.77
N THR A 195 5.36 6.71 0.85
CA THR A 195 4.93 7.65 1.88
C THR A 195 4.25 8.86 1.26
N GLU A 196 3.23 9.40 1.94
CA GLU A 196 2.60 10.65 1.55
C GLU A 196 3.58 11.83 1.59
N GLU A 197 4.55 11.79 2.52
CA GLU A 197 5.60 12.82 2.66
C GLU A 197 6.40 12.97 1.36
N TYR A 198 6.71 11.87 0.66
CA TYR A 198 7.44 11.92 -0.62
C TYR A 198 6.68 12.76 -1.67
N SER A 199 5.37 12.53 -1.79
CA SER A 199 4.49 13.26 -2.72
C SER A 199 4.38 14.75 -2.34
N VAL A 200 4.21 15.05 -1.05
CA VAL A 200 4.15 16.43 -0.55
C VAL A 200 5.47 17.16 -0.77
N ARG A 201 6.60 16.47 -0.57
CA ARG A 201 7.94 17.00 -0.82
C ARG A 201 8.18 17.26 -2.30
N ALA A 202 7.80 16.33 -3.18
CA ALA A 202 7.85 16.53 -4.63
C ALA A 202 7.06 17.79 -5.04
N ALA A 203 5.83 17.94 -4.55
CA ALA A 203 5.02 19.12 -4.82
C ALA A 203 5.67 20.41 -4.33
N ARG A 204 6.26 20.39 -3.13
CA ARG A 204 6.96 21.56 -2.57
C ARG A 204 8.21 21.93 -3.38
N ILE A 205 9.01 20.95 -3.80
CA ILE A 205 10.17 21.17 -4.68
C ILE A 205 9.71 21.83 -5.98
N ALA A 206 8.71 21.26 -6.65
CA ALA A 206 8.19 21.79 -7.91
C ALA A 206 7.72 23.25 -7.77
N VAL A 207 6.88 23.53 -6.78
CA VAL A 207 6.31 24.88 -6.57
C VAL A 207 7.39 25.88 -6.20
N TYR A 208 8.32 25.53 -5.31
CA TYR A 208 9.35 26.48 -4.86
C TYR A 208 10.33 26.80 -5.97
N THR A 209 10.73 25.80 -6.75
CA THR A 209 11.66 25.98 -7.87
C THR A 209 11.03 26.76 -9.03
N LEU A 210 9.82 26.39 -9.48
CA LEU A 210 9.21 27.03 -10.66
C LEU A 210 8.68 28.45 -10.40
N LEU A 211 8.36 28.79 -9.15
CA LEU A 211 7.87 30.13 -8.77
C LEU A 211 8.94 31.00 -8.08
N ASP A 212 10.20 30.55 -8.07
CA ASP A 212 11.32 31.26 -7.45
C ASP A 212 11.04 31.69 -5.99
N ILE A 213 10.48 30.77 -5.21
CA ILE A 213 10.15 31.03 -3.80
C ILE A 213 11.42 30.82 -2.97
N ASP A 214 11.96 31.90 -2.40
CA ASP A 214 13.09 31.85 -1.47
C ASP A 214 12.70 31.31 -0.08
N LYS A 215 12.40 30.00 -0.04
CA LYS A 215 12.13 29.25 1.18
C LYS A 215 12.86 27.91 1.14
N LYS A 216 13.49 27.55 2.24
CA LYS A 216 14.17 26.26 2.38
C LYS A 216 13.15 25.14 2.58
N ILE A 217 13.35 24.04 1.87
CA ILE A 217 12.59 22.80 2.08
C ILE A 217 13.21 22.07 3.29
N CYS A 218 12.39 21.71 4.27
CA CYS A 218 12.83 20.95 5.44
C CYS A 218 13.51 19.65 4.99
N PRO A 219 14.79 19.38 5.32
CA PRO A 219 15.48 18.17 4.87
C PRO A 219 14.89 16.91 5.51
N VAL A 220 15.16 15.75 4.93
CA VAL A 220 14.89 14.46 5.59
C VAL A 220 15.71 14.41 6.89
N THR A 221 15.07 14.00 7.99
CA THR A 221 15.75 13.99 9.30
C THR A 221 16.87 12.95 9.29
N PRO A 222 18.14 13.33 9.51
CA PRO A 222 19.30 12.45 9.31
C PRO A 222 19.53 11.54 10.53
N HIS A 223 18.52 10.73 10.90
CA HIS A 223 18.60 9.79 12.01
C HIS A 223 19.75 8.77 11.84
N ASN A 224 20.08 8.41 10.59
CA ASN A 224 21.21 7.54 10.23
C ASN A 224 22.60 8.14 10.53
N ARG A 225 22.69 9.43 10.88
CA ARG A 225 23.94 10.08 11.30
C ARG A 225 23.96 10.41 12.79
N ASN A 226 22.89 10.08 13.53
CA ASN A 226 22.81 10.35 14.96
C ASN A 226 23.41 9.16 15.76
N PRO A 227 24.53 9.35 16.49
CA PRO A 227 25.19 8.26 17.21
C PRO A 227 24.30 7.54 18.22
N LYS A 228 23.38 8.27 18.88
CA LYS A 228 22.44 7.67 19.84
C LYS A 228 21.42 6.76 19.14
N VAL A 229 20.96 7.17 17.96
CA VAL A 229 20.06 6.34 17.14
C VAL A 229 20.80 5.12 16.62
N LEU A 230 22.02 5.28 16.12
CA LEU A 230 22.83 4.17 15.61
C LEU A 230 23.13 3.14 16.71
N ALA A 231 23.55 3.58 17.91
CA ALA A 231 23.78 2.68 19.03
C ALA A 231 22.51 1.88 19.40
N LYS A 232 21.35 2.56 19.45
CA LYS A 232 20.05 1.89 19.69
C LYS A 232 19.68 0.93 18.58
N ALA A 233 19.93 1.28 17.31
CA ALA A 233 19.68 0.41 16.17
C ALA A 233 20.55 -0.85 16.24
N THR A 234 21.86 -0.71 16.52
CA THR A 234 22.76 -1.85 16.71
C THR A 234 22.31 -2.73 17.85
N GLN A 235 21.93 -2.17 19.01
CA GLN A 235 21.40 -2.97 20.13
C GLN A 235 20.13 -3.74 19.73
N THR A 236 19.26 -3.12 18.93
CA THR A 236 17.99 -3.73 18.50
C THR A 236 18.22 -4.91 17.54
N MET A 237 19.30 -4.91 16.74
CA MET A 237 19.63 -6.03 15.85
C MET A 237 19.93 -7.35 16.58
N PHE A 238 20.27 -7.30 17.86
CA PHE A 238 20.55 -8.47 18.70
C PHE A 238 19.41 -8.82 19.66
N ARG A 239 18.24 -8.21 19.50
CA ARG A 239 17.06 -8.47 20.34
C ARG A 239 16.20 -9.58 19.75
#